data_AF-A0A3D6CDS5-F1
#
_entry.id   AF-A0A3D6CDS5-F1
#
_cell.length_a   1.000
_cell.length_b   1.000
_cell.length_c   1.000
_cell.angle_alpha   90.00
_cell.angle_beta   90.00
_cell.angle_gamma   90.00
#
_symmetry.space_group_name_H-M   'P 1'
#
loop_
_entity.id
_entity.type
_entity.pdbx_description
1 polymer ?
#
loop_
_entity_poly.entity_id
_entity_poly.type
_entity_poly.pdbx_seq_one_letter_code
_entity_poly.pdbx_strand_id
1 'polypeptide(L)'
;MPKSRQRSAHKHHHPNQSNSTLDTGPKTPRSARAFTMPISALFGAGIGWFAAGDSVLWIIAGALAGLGIGHYIGLRMDEAFSRK
;
A
#
# COMPACT_ATOMS: atom_id res chain seq x y z
N MET A 1 -34.83 27.22 45.02
CA MET A 1 -33.83 26.41 44.28
C MET A 1 -34.53 25.68 43.14
N PRO A 2 -34.29 26.00 41.87
CA PRO A 2 -34.95 25.28 40.77
C PRO A 2 -34.07 24.10 40.30
N LYS A 3 -34.60 22.88 40.43
CA LYS A 3 -34.19 21.70 39.68
C LYS A 3 -34.59 21.90 38.21
N SER A 4 -33.66 21.76 37.27
CA SER A 4 -33.90 21.27 35.90
C SER A 4 -32.67 21.52 35.03
N ARG A 5 -31.88 20.47 34.77
CA ARG A 5 -31.26 20.29 33.44
C ARG A 5 -30.77 18.86 33.27
N GLN A 6 -31.74 17.95 33.17
CA GLN A 6 -31.55 16.68 32.49
C GLN A 6 -31.25 17.04 31.03
N ARG A 7 -29.97 17.11 30.66
CA ARG A 7 -29.57 17.36 29.28
C ARG A 7 -29.81 16.06 28.53
N SER A 8 -30.89 16.01 27.76
CA SER A 8 -31.12 14.99 26.75
C SER A 8 -29.86 14.85 25.90
N ALA A 9 -29.21 13.69 25.98
CA ALA A 9 -28.09 13.36 25.11
C ALA A 9 -28.62 13.40 23.68
N HIS A 10 -28.15 14.37 22.89
CA HIS A 10 -28.43 14.41 21.46
C HIS A 10 -27.81 13.14 20.84
N LYS A 11 -28.65 12.17 20.49
CA LYS A 11 -28.27 11.12 19.55
C LYS A 11 -28.08 11.82 18.20
N HIS A 12 -26.83 12.09 17.83
CA HIS A 12 -26.51 12.55 16.49
C HIS A 12 -26.80 11.40 15.52
N HIS A 13 -27.99 11.46 14.91
CA HIS A 13 -28.28 10.74 13.68
C HIS A 13 -27.49 11.46 12.59
N HIS A 14 -26.33 10.94 12.21
CA HIS A 14 -25.60 11.47 11.05
C HIS A 14 -26.32 10.98 9.79
N PRO A 15 -26.93 11.88 8.99
CA PRO A 15 -27.48 11.52 7.71
C PRO A 15 -26.34 11.15 6.75
N ASN A 16 -26.52 10.05 6.05
CA ASN A 16 -25.68 9.56 4.98
C ASN A 16 -25.68 10.62 3.85
N GLN A 17 -24.67 11.49 3.81
CA GLN A 17 -24.51 12.50 2.76
C GLN A 17 -23.45 12.04 1.76
N SER A 18 -23.93 11.49 0.65
CA SER A 18 -23.23 11.44 -0.63
C SER A 18 -23.11 12.86 -1.17
N ASN A 19 -21.96 13.51 -1.02
CA ASN A 19 -21.64 14.75 -1.72
C ASN A 19 -20.18 14.72 -2.19
N SER A 20 -20.05 14.52 -3.51
CA SER A 20 -18.85 14.61 -4.32
C SER A 20 -18.13 15.95 -4.13
N THR A 21 -17.02 15.94 -3.40
CA THR A 21 -16.01 16.99 -3.40
C THR A 21 -14.64 16.32 -3.38
N LEU A 22 -13.88 16.51 -4.47
CA LEU A 22 -12.51 16.02 -4.69
C LEU A 22 -12.17 14.66 -4.07
N ASP A 23 -12.26 13.65 -4.93
CA ASP A 23 -11.99 12.24 -4.72
C ASP A 23 -10.59 11.97 -4.12
N THR A 24 -10.44 12.18 -2.82
CA THR A 24 -9.48 11.45 -2.01
C THR A 24 -10.26 10.29 -1.42
N GLY A 25 -10.46 9.28 -2.27
CA GLY A 25 -11.06 8.00 -1.90
C GLY A 25 -10.47 7.45 -0.60
N PRO A 26 -11.16 6.50 0.06
CA PRO A 26 -10.73 5.92 1.34
C PRO A 26 -9.24 5.63 1.22
N LYS A 27 -8.42 6.23 2.10
CA LYS A 27 -6.96 6.04 2.10
C LYS A 27 -6.71 4.54 2.22
N THR A 28 -6.63 3.87 1.08
CA THR A 28 -6.29 2.47 1.01
C THR A 28 -4.92 2.41 1.67
N PRO A 29 -4.70 1.51 2.64
CA PRO A 29 -3.35 1.32 3.14
C PRO A 29 -2.51 1.03 1.91
N ARG A 30 -1.59 1.94 1.57
CA ARG A 30 -0.73 1.77 0.40
C ARG A 30 -0.08 0.40 0.56
N SER A 31 -0.51 -0.56 -0.26
CA SER A 31 0.06 -1.90 -0.23
C SER A 31 1.54 -1.74 -0.50
N ALA A 32 2.35 -2.09 0.50
CA ALA A 32 3.80 -2.11 0.40
C ALA A 32 4.21 -2.94 -0.80
N ARG A 33 3.45 -4.00 -1.13
CA ARG A 33 3.65 -4.83 -2.32
C ARG A 33 3.58 -4.06 -3.63
N ALA A 34 2.65 -3.11 -3.76
CA ALA A 34 2.53 -2.26 -4.95
C ALA A 34 3.74 -1.31 -5.11
N PHE A 35 4.42 -0.99 -4.02
CA PHE A 35 5.62 -0.15 -4.02
C PHE A 35 6.92 -0.97 -4.17
N THR A 36 7.04 -2.12 -3.52
CA THR A 36 8.26 -2.94 -3.52
C THR A 36 8.46 -3.69 -4.82
N MET A 37 7.38 -4.10 -5.52
CA MET A 37 7.47 -4.79 -6.81
C MET A 37 8.27 -4.00 -7.86
N PRO A 38 7.87 -2.76 -8.23
CA PRO A 38 8.57 -2.01 -9.28
C PRO A 38 10.02 -1.70 -8.88
N ILE A 39 10.28 -1.40 -7.60
CA ILE A 39 11.63 -1.09 -7.11
C ILE A 39 12.54 -2.32 -7.18
N SER A 40 12.06 -3.47 -6.71
CA SER A 40 12.85 -4.71 -6.78
C SER A 40 13.09 -5.18 -8.21
N ALA A 41 12.13 -4.94 -9.12
CA ALA A 41 12.27 -5.27 -10.53
C ALA A 41 13.33 -4.38 -11.20
N LEU A 42 13.32 -3.08 -10.92
CA LEU A 42 14.36 -2.13 -11.36
C LEU A 42 15.74 -2.51 -10.83
N PHE A 43 15.84 -2.86 -9.54
CA PHE A 43 17.10 -3.32 -8.95
C PHE A 43 17.55 -4.66 -9.54
N GLY A 44 16.66 -5.64 -9.72
CA GLY A 44 16.99 -6.93 -10.32
C GLY A 44 17.43 -6.81 -11.78
N ALA A 45 16.79 -5.95 -12.56
CA ALA A 45 17.21 -5.62 -13.91
C ALA A 45 18.56 -4.90 -13.94
N GLY A 46 18.78 -3.93 -13.03
CA GLY A 46 20.06 -3.22 -12.92
C GLY A 46 21.22 -4.13 -12.52
N ILE A 47 21.00 -5.04 -11.56
CA ILE A 47 21.99 -6.06 -11.17
C ILE A 47 22.24 -7.03 -12.33
N GLY A 48 21.19 -7.48 -13.02
CA GLY A 48 21.31 -8.36 -14.18
C GLY A 48 22.11 -7.74 -15.32
N TRP A 49 21.85 -6.46 -15.61
CA TRP A 49 22.60 -5.69 -16.61
C TRP A 49 24.06 -5.50 -16.20
N PHE A 50 24.33 -5.16 -14.94
CA PHE A 50 25.69 -4.99 -14.43
C PHE A 50 26.48 -6.32 -14.38
N ALA A 51 25.84 -7.41 -14.00
CA ALA A 51 26.49 -8.71 -13.82
C ALA A 51 26.72 -9.46 -15.14
N ALA A 52 25.84 -9.30 -16.12
CA ALA A 52 25.86 -10.11 -17.35
C ALA A 52 26.12 -9.32 -18.64
N GLY A 53 26.26 -7.99 -18.56
CA GLY A 53 26.49 -7.14 -19.73
C GLY A 53 25.35 -7.26 -20.75
N ASP A 54 25.66 -7.69 -21.97
CA ASP A 54 24.71 -7.79 -23.10
C ASP A 54 23.94 -9.12 -23.18
N SER A 55 24.14 -10.05 -22.24
CA SER A 55 23.37 -11.29 -22.24
C SER A 55 21.92 -11.06 -21.80
N VAL A 56 21.05 -10.82 -22.79
CA VAL A 56 19.60 -10.59 -22.63
C VAL A 56 18.93 -11.66 -21.75
N LEU A 57 19.36 -12.93 -21.87
CA LEU A 57 18.87 -14.05 -21.04
C LEU A 57 19.07 -13.82 -19.54
N TRP A 58 20.24 -13.30 -19.15
CA TRP A 58 20.57 -13.04 -17.74
C TRP A 58 19.86 -11.81 -17.19
N ILE A 59 19.59 -10.81 -18.03
CA ILE A 59 18.79 -9.64 -17.66
C ILE A 59 17.34 -10.08 -17.38
N ILE A 60 16.76 -10.92 -18.24
CA ILE A 60 15.40 -11.46 -18.04
C ILE A 60 15.36 -12.33 -16.78
N ALA A 61 16.35 -13.20 -16.56
CA ALA A 61 16.43 -14.01 -15.36
C ALA A 61 16.55 -13.16 -14.09
N GLY A 62 17.38 -12.11 -14.11
CA GLY A 62 17.54 -11.16 -13.01
C GLY A 62 16.26 -10.37 -12.71
N ALA A 63 15.53 -9.95 -13.75
CA ALA A 63 14.25 -9.27 -13.60
C ALA A 63 13.18 -10.20 -12.98
N LEU A 64 13.08 -11.45 -13.43
CA LEU A 64 12.16 -12.44 -12.86
C LEU A 64 12.51 -12.79 -11.41
N ALA A 65 13.79 -12.96 -11.11
CA ALA A 65 14.27 -13.20 -9.74
C ALA A 65 13.98 -12.00 -8.83
N GLY A 66 14.26 -10.77 -9.29
CA GLY A 66 13.94 -9.53 -8.58
C GLY A 66 12.46 -9.40 -8.29
N LEU A 67 11.60 -9.67 -9.28
CA LEU A 67 10.14 -9.62 -9.13
C LEU A 67 9.65 -10.64 -8.08
N GLY A 68 10.16 -11.87 -8.11
CA GLY A 68 9.82 -12.92 -7.15
C GLY A 68 10.19 -12.54 -5.72
N ILE A 69 11.42 -12.04 -5.52
CA ILE A 69 11.93 -11.61 -4.22
C ILE A 69 11.16 -10.40 -3.70
N GLY A 70 10.96 -9.36 -4.51
CA GLY A 70 10.24 -8.16 -4.09
C GLY A 70 8.76 -8.38 -3.82
N HIS A 71 8.15 -9.35 -4.52
CA HIS A 71 6.80 -9.81 -4.22
C HIS A 71 6.71 -10.47 -2.84
N TYR A 72 7.66 -11.35 -2.51
CA TYR A 72 7.72 -12.00 -1.19
C TYR A 72 7.95 -10.97 -0.08
N ILE A 73 8.91 -10.06 -0.26
CA ILE A 73 9.19 -8.99 0.71
C ILE A 73 7.97 -8.08 0.89
N GLY A 74 7.32 -7.68 -0.21
CA GLY A 74 6.11 -6.84 -0.17
C GLY A 74 4.95 -7.48 0.58
N LEU A 75 4.76 -8.80 0.41
CA LEU A 75 3.78 -9.59 1.17
C LEU A 75 4.07 -9.56 2.68
N ARG A 76 5.33 -9.73 3.07
CA ARG A 76 5.74 -9.68 4.48
C ARG A 76 5.61 -8.29 5.09
N MET A 77 5.90 -7.26 4.31
CA MET A 77 5.72 -5.87 4.74
C MET A 77 4.23 -5.55 4.95
N ASP A 78 3.36 -5.96 4.03
CA ASP A 78 1.90 -5.79 4.20
C ASP A 78 1.38 -6.53 5.44
N GLU A 79 1.86 -7.77 5.70
CA GLU A 79 1.53 -8.51 6.93
C GLU A 79 2.03 -7.80 8.21
N ALA A 80 3.22 -7.19 8.17
CA ALA A 80 3.79 -6.49 9.32
C ALA A 80 3.07 -5.17 9.60
N PHE A 81 2.69 -4.42 8.56
CA PHE A 81 1.96 -3.17 8.69
C PHE A 81 0.48 -3.35 9.04
N SER A 82 -0.14 -4.46 8.61
CA SER A 82 -1.54 -4.77 8.92
C SER A 82 -1.77 -5.25 10.35
N ARG A 83 -0.72 -5.61 11.10
CA ARG A 83 -0.82 -6.08 12.50
C ARG A 83 -0.80 -4.95 13.53
N LYS A 84 -0.85 -3.68 13.11
CA LYS A 84 -0.70 -2.49 13.96
C LYS A 84 -1.98 -1.65 13.95
#